data_AF-A0A1I5IUM9-F1
#
_entry.id   AF-A0A1I5IUM9-F1
#
_cell.length_a   1.000
_cell.length_b   1.000
_cell.length_c   1.000
_cell.angle_alpha   90.00
_cell.angle_beta   90.00
_cell.angle_gamma   90.00
#
_symmetry.space_group_name_H-M   'P 1'
#
loop_
_entity.id
_entity.type
_entity.pdbx_description
1 polymer ?
#
loop_
_entity_poly.entity_id
_entity_poly.type
_entity_poly.pdbx_seq_one_letter_code
_entity_poly.pdbx_strand_id
1 'polypeptide(L)'
;MLGINGINTNFSPYSNSFNSGATTPVDSKIADELRAEGKSESLAKNITSERAAKRAGVIECETCASRKYQDGSDEQVSFKSAAHISPNAAAARVRGHEQEHVNNAYDKAEESGGKVLQASVSIHTAVCPECGRTYVSGGTTHTKIAYPNEDNPYQKNRKEADNGLLSGMNIDIGV
;
A
#
# COMPACT_ATOMS: atom_id res chain seq x y z
N MET A 1 32.45 57.17 -26.21
CA MET A 1 31.08 56.64 -26.31
C MET A 1 30.89 55.66 -25.17
N LEU A 2 30.18 56.08 -24.13
CA LEU A 2 29.95 55.32 -22.90
C LEU A 2 28.55 54.70 -22.94
N GLY A 3 28.52 53.41 -22.60
CA GLY A 3 27.43 52.53 -22.15
C GLY A 3 25.97 52.96 -22.27
N ILE A 4 25.22 52.17 -23.04
CA ILE A 4 23.76 52.01 -22.91
C ILE A 4 23.53 50.84 -21.93
N ASN A 5 23.07 51.16 -20.71
CA ASN A 5 22.64 50.17 -19.72
C ASN A 5 21.20 49.75 -20.01
N GLY A 6 21.03 48.57 -20.61
CA GLY A 6 19.74 47.88 -20.66
C GLY A 6 19.59 46.97 -19.43
N ILE A 7 18.81 47.41 -18.45
CA ILE A 7 18.38 46.59 -17.31
C ILE A 7 17.37 45.56 -17.83
N ASN A 8 17.76 44.29 -17.87
CA ASN A 8 16.81 43.19 -18.05
C ASN A 8 16.73 42.39 -16.74
N THR A 9 15.67 42.65 -15.98
CA THR A 9 15.27 41.89 -14.80
C THR A 9 14.73 40.53 -15.23
N ASN A 10 15.57 39.49 -15.16
CA ASN A 10 15.11 38.11 -15.14
C ASN A 10 14.98 37.64 -13.69
N PHE A 11 13.75 37.64 -13.21
CA PHE A 11 13.33 36.94 -12.00
C PHE A 11 13.04 35.48 -12.38
N SER A 12 13.90 34.55 -11.98
CA SER A 12 13.61 33.11 -12.02
C SER A 12 13.97 32.51 -10.66
N PRO A 13 12.98 31.99 -9.90
CA PRO A 13 13.20 31.45 -8.57
C PRO A 13 13.68 29.99 -8.64
N TYR A 14 14.45 29.58 -7.64
CA TYR A 14 14.79 28.18 -7.34
C TYR A 14 15.70 27.44 -8.35
N SER A 15 16.98 27.78 -8.36
CA SER A 15 18.03 26.81 -8.71
C SER A 15 18.28 25.91 -7.49
N ASN A 16 17.63 24.75 -7.43
CA ASN A 16 18.07 23.65 -6.56
C ASN A 16 19.39 23.13 -7.13
N SER A 17 20.49 23.67 -6.62
CA SER A 17 21.84 23.16 -6.87
C SER A 17 21.97 21.81 -6.18
N PHE A 18 21.63 20.74 -6.89
CA PHE A 18 21.98 19.39 -6.49
C PHE A 18 23.50 19.28 -6.54
N ASN A 19 24.11 19.44 -5.36
CA ASN A 19 25.50 19.13 -5.10
C ASN A 19 25.73 17.64 -5.42
N SER A 20 26.29 17.36 -6.58
CA SER A 20 26.80 16.05 -6.99
C SER A 20 28.11 15.78 -6.26
N GLY A 21 28.00 15.63 -4.94
CA GLY A 21 29.09 15.22 -4.07
C GLY A 21 29.30 13.72 -4.16
N ALA A 22 30.48 13.33 -4.64
CA ALA A 22 31.13 12.03 -4.47
C ALA A 22 30.26 10.79 -4.77
N THR A 23 30.38 10.26 -5.98
CA THR A 23 30.05 8.85 -6.26
C THR A 23 30.98 7.96 -5.45
N THR A 24 30.56 7.56 -4.26
CA THR A 24 31.14 6.41 -3.57
C THR A 24 31.01 5.19 -4.48
N PRO A 25 32.03 4.32 -4.59
CA PRO A 25 31.91 3.13 -5.41
C PRO A 25 30.75 2.30 -4.86
N VAL A 26 29.83 1.93 -5.75
CA VAL A 26 28.81 0.91 -5.47
C VAL A 26 29.56 -0.31 -4.93
N ASP A 27 29.18 -0.81 -3.76
CA ASP A 27 29.70 -2.08 -3.25
C ASP A 27 29.56 -3.12 -4.38
N SER A 28 30.68 -3.59 -4.92
CA SER A 28 30.71 -4.40 -6.15
C SER A 28 29.84 -5.65 -6.04
N LYS A 29 29.68 -6.17 -4.82
CA LYS A 29 28.80 -7.29 -4.47
C LYS A 29 27.33 -7.02 -4.79
N ILE A 30 26.84 -5.81 -4.52
CA ILE A 30 25.46 -5.42 -4.81
C ILE A 30 25.25 -5.38 -6.31
N ALA A 31 26.18 -4.77 -7.06
CA ALA A 31 26.09 -4.71 -8.51
C ALA A 31 26.06 -6.11 -9.17
N ASP A 32 26.77 -7.09 -8.60
CA ASP A 32 26.80 -8.46 -9.10
C ASP A 32 25.51 -9.23 -8.76
N GLU A 33 24.94 -9.03 -7.57
CA GLU A 33 23.64 -9.59 -7.17
C GLU A 33 22.50 -9.05 -8.05
N LEU A 34 22.54 -7.74 -8.36
CA LEU A 34 21.59 -7.10 -9.27
C LEU A 34 21.67 -7.62 -10.72
N ARG A 35 22.88 -7.96 -11.19
CA ARG A 35 23.08 -8.59 -12.49
C ARG A 35 22.60 -10.03 -12.50
N ALA A 36 22.82 -10.78 -11.42
CA ALA A 36 22.35 -12.15 -11.27
C ALA A 36 20.82 -12.24 -11.29
N GLU A 37 20.12 -11.23 -10.76
CA GLU A 37 18.66 -11.12 -10.81
C GLU A 37 18.12 -10.52 -12.14
N GLY A 38 18.99 -10.24 -13.12
CA GLY A 38 18.59 -9.75 -14.45
C GLY A 38 18.08 -8.31 -14.48
N LYS A 39 18.41 -7.49 -13.47
CA LYS A 39 17.94 -6.10 -13.34
C LYS A 39 18.80 -5.14 -14.18
N SER A 40 18.19 -4.04 -14.65
CA SER A 40 18.84 -3.17 -15.64
C SER A 40 20.13 -2.53 -15.11
N GLU A 41 21.15 -2.45 -15.97
CA GLU A 41 22.45 -1.88 -15.63
C GLU A 41 22.35 -0.40 -15.19
N SER A 42 21.33 0.30 -15.68
CA SER A 42 20.98 1.66 -15.27
C SER A 42 20.46 1.75 -13.83
N LEU A 43 19.77 0.73 -13.33
CA LEU A 43 19.28 0.67 -11.96
C LEU A 43 20.44 0.41 -10.99
N ALA A 44 21.36 -0.49 -11.35
CA ALA A 44 22.56 -0.80 -10.57
C ALA A 44 23.50 0.42 -10.43
N LYS A 45 23.58 1.28 -11.45
CA LYS A 45 24.42 2.50 -11.42
C LYS A 45 23.89 3.61 -10.51
N ASN A 46 22.59 3.62 -10.21
CA ASN A 46 21.94 4.66 -9.40
C ASN A 46 21.76 4.25 -7.92
N ILE A 47 22.14 3.03 -7.55
CA ILE A 47 22.04 2.53 -6.17
C ILE A 47 23.34 2.86 -5.44
N THR A 48 23.22 3.70 -4.41
CA THR A 48 24.36 4.22 -3.64
C THR A 48 24.70 3.37 -2.41
N SER A 49 23.82 2.44 -2.01
CA SER A 49 24.02 1.56 -0.84
C SER A 49 23.05 0.36 -0.85
N GLU A 50 23.35 -0.67 -0.07
CA GLU A 50 22.47 -1.83 0.14
C GLU A 50 21.09 -1.42 0.65
N ARG A 51 21.04 -0.46 1.57
CA ARG A 51 19.78 0.09 2.09
C ARG A 51 18.98 0.78 1.00
N ALA A 52 19.63 1.53 0.10
CA ALA A 52 18.98 2.14 -1.05
C ALA A 52 18.44 1.08 -2.02
N ALA A 53 19.19 0.00 -2.26
CA ALA A 53 18.75 -1.14 -3.07
C ALA A 53 17.50 -1.79 -2.49
N LYS A 54 17.50 -2.06 -1.17
CA LYS A 54 16.37 -2.65 -0.45
C LYS A 54 15.14 -1.76 -0.47
N ARG A 55 15.33 -0.46 -0.21
CA ARG A 55 14.24 0.53 -0.25
C ARG A 55 13.61 0.67 -1.63
N ALA A 56 14.43 0.59 -2.69
CA ALA A 56 13.96 0.64 -4.07
C ALA A 56 13.28 -0.68 -4.53
N GLY A 57 13.21 -1.71 -3.67
CA GLY A 57 12.61 -3.01 -4.01
C GLY A 57 13.46 -3.82 -4.98
N VAL A 58 14.74 -3.48 -5.06
CA VAL A 58 15.71 -4.14 -5.93
C VAL A 58 16.34 -5.32 -5.21
N ILE A 59 16.40 -5.29 -3.89
CA ILE A 59 16.69 -6.47 -3.05
C ILE A 59 15.56 -6.53 -2.01
N GLU A 60 14.95 -7.69 -1.78
CA GLU A 60 13.98 -7.84 -0.70
C GLU A 60 14.72 -7.96 0.65
N CYS A 61 14.27 -7.24 1.68
CA CYS A 61 14.81 -7.42 3.04
C CYS A 61 14.08 -8.56 3.76
N GLU A 62 14.63 -9.05 4.87
CA GLU A 62 14.09 -10.22 5.56
C GLU A 62 12.68 -9.96 6.11
N THR A 63 12.45 -8.80 6.72
CA THR A 63 11.09 -8.37 7.12
C THR A 63 10.13 -8.34 5.93
N CYS A 64 10.53 -7.76 4.80
CA CYS A 64 9.66 -7.68 3.62
C CYS A 64 9.41 -9.05 2.99
N ALA A 65 10.36 -9.97 3.03
CA ALA A 65 10.20 -11.33 2.50
C ALA A 65 9.34 -12.22 3.41
N SER A 66 9.47 -12.06 4.73
CA SER A 66 8.79 -12.89 5.73
C SER A 66 7.36 -12.45 6.02
N ARG A 67 7.02 -11.17 5.80
CA ARG A 67 5.67 -10.66 6.04
C ARG A 67 4.62 -11.36 5.18
N LYS A 68 3.46 -11.59 5.78
CA LYS A 68 2.30 -12.20 5.14
C LYS A 68 1.06 -11.42 5.46
N TYR A 69 0.20 -11.30 4.47
CA TYR A 69 -1.13 -10.75 4.62
C TYR A 69 -2.14 -11.87 4.82
N GLN A 70 -3.01 -11.71 5.81
CA GLN A 70 -4.13 -12.62 6.04
C GLN A 70 -5.38 -11.82 6.39
N ASP A 71 -6.50 -12.20 5.79
CA ASP A 71 -7.83 -11.75 6.20
C ASP A 71 -8.41 -12.72 7.23
N GLY A 72 -8.76 -12.17 8.38
CA GLY A 72 -9.36 -12.85 9.51
C GLY A 72 -10.88 -12.64 9.64
N SER A 73 -11.53 -12.04 8.64
CA SER A 73 -12.99 -11.98 8.63
C SER A 73 -13.61 -13.36 8.41
N ASP A 74 -14.90 -13.50 8.71
CA ASP A 74 -15.65 -14.74 8.49
C ASP A 74 -16.31 -14.82 7.09
N GLU A 75 -16.01 -13.90 6.18
CA GLU A 75 -16.60 -13.84 4.83
C GLU A 75 -15.87 -14.73 3.81
N GLN A 76 -16.37 -14.93 2.59
CA GLN A 76 -15.59 -15.58 1.52
C GLN A 76 -14.91 -14.50 0.67
N VAL A 77 -13.60 -14.33 0.89
CA VAL A 77 -12.74 -13.36 0.20
C VAL A 77 -11.35 -13.97 -0.02
N SER A 78 -10.49 -13.32 -0.78
CA SER A 78 -9.09 -13.69 -0.94
C SER A 78 -8.31 -13.57 0.38
N PHE A 79 -7.10 -14.14 0.42
CA PHE A 79 -6.18 -14.04 1.57
C PHE A 79 -6.67 -14.65 2.89
N LYS A 80 -7.61 -15.62 2.87
CA LYS A 80 -7.96 -16.41 4.07
C LYS A 80 -6.80 -17.16 4.69
N SER A 81 -5.90 -17.66 3.85
CA SER A 81 -4.61 -18.16 4.30
C SER A 81 -3.56 -17.07 4.16
N ALA A 82 -2.63 -17.02 5.11
CA ALA A 82 -1.54 -16.07 5.10
C ALA A 82 -0.69 -16.22 3.83
N ALA A 83 -0.64 -15.17 3.00
CA ALA A 83 0.12 -15.14 1.77
C ALA A 83 1.11 -13.98 1.75
N HIS A 84 2.29 -14.22 1.18
CA HIS A 84 3.28 -13.17 1.00
C HIS A 84 2.81 -12.21 -0.11
N ILE A 85 2.86 -10.91 0.16
CA ILE A 85 2.60 -9.85 -0.81
C ILE A 85 3.80 -8.92 -0.86
N SER A 86 4.42 -8.81 -2.03
CA SER A 86 5.55 -7.91 -2.18
C SER A 86 5.12 -6.45 -1.89
N PRO A 87 5.94 -5.65 -1.21
CA PRO A 87 5.61 -4.25 -0.91
C PRO A 87 5.23 -3.41 -2.14
N ASN A 88 5.76 -3.76 -3.31
CA ASN A 88 5.42 -3.14 -4.60
C ASN A 88 3.98 -3.45 -5.04
N ALA A 89 3.55 -4.70 -4.89
CA ALA A 89 2.21 -5.14 -5.28
C ALA A 89 1.15 -4.93 -4.19
N ALA A 90 1.59 -4.69 -2.94
CA ALA A 90 0.73 -4.62 -1.77
C ALA A 90 -0.46 -3.67 -1.95
N ALA A 91 -0.24 -2.46 -2.47
CA ALA A 91 -1.31 -1.49 -2.65
C ALA A 91 -2.43 -1.97 -3.58
N ALA A 92 -2.08 -2.56 -4.72
CA ALA A 92 -3.07 -3.05 -5.68
C ALA A 92 -3.78 -4.30 -5.15
N ARG A 93 -3.03 -5.23 -4.55
CA ARG A 93 -3.55 -6.50 -4.02
C ARG A 93 -4.50 -6.28 -2.84
N VAL A 94 -4.06 -5.52 -1.84
CA VAL A 94 -4.88 -5.21 -0.66
C VAL A 94 -6.12 -4.44 -1.07
N ARG A 95 -6.01 -3.40 -1.90
CA ARG A 95 -7.20 -2.69 -2.39
C ARG A 95 -8.17 -3.60 -3.14
N GLY A 96 -7.67 -4.49 -4.00
CA GLY A 96 -8.51 -5.45 -4.71
C GLY A 96 -9.27 -6.36 -3.74
N HIS A 97 -8.58 -6.86 -2.72
CA HIS A 97 -9.16 -7.66 -1.65
C HIS A 97 -10.22 -6.89 -0.83
N GLU A 98 -9.95 -5.64 -0.44
CA GLU A 98 -10.95 -4.81 0.25
C GLU A 98 -12.21 -4.58 -0.59
N GLN A 99 -12.08 -4.53 -1.92
CA GLN A 99 -13.25 -4.44 -2.80
C GLN A 99 -14.09 -5.74 -2.80
N GLU A 100 -13.51 -6.89 -2.47
CA GLU A 100 -14.26 -8.14 -2.31
C GLU A 100 -15.20 -8.05 -1.11
N HIS A 101 -14.74 -7.48 0.02
CA HIS A 101 -15.61 -7.17 1.17
C HIS A 101 -16.73 -6.21 0.79
N VAL A 102 -16.42 -5.17 0.02
CA VAL A 102 -17.44 -4.23 -0.45
C VAL A 102 -18.50 -4.94 -1.28
N ASN A 103 -18.10 -5.81 -2.22
CA ASN A 103 -19.03 -6.55 -3.07
C ASN A 103 -19.90 -7.49 -2.24
N ASN A 104 -19.31 -8.26 -1.32
CA ASN A 104 -20.04 -9.13 -0.40
C ASN A 104 -21.09 -8.36 0.42
N ALA A 105 -20.79 -7.12 0.81
CA ALA A 105 -21.74 -6.27 1.53
C ALA A 105 -22.92 -5.82 0.66
N TYR A 106 -22.70 -5.55 -0.63
CA TYR A 106 -23.78 -5.26 -1.57
C TYR A 106 -24.66 -6.50 -1.82
N ASP A 107 -24.06 -7.66 -2.03
CA ASP A 107 -24.78 -8.91 -2.27
C ASP A 107 -25.66 -9.28 -1.06
N LYS A 108 -25.10 -9.20 0.16
CA LYS A 108 -25.85 -9.45 1.40
C LYS A 108 -26.98 -8.45 1.62
N ALA A 109 -26.77 -7.18 1.28
CA ALA A 109 -27.83 -6.19 1.34
C ALA A 109 -28.99 -6.58 0.40
N GLU A 110 -28.69 -6.96 -0.84
CA GLU A 110 -29.70 -7.35 -1.83
C GLU A 110 -30.46 -8.61 -1.38
N GLU A 111 -29.76 -9.66 -0.93
CA GLU A 111 -30.36 -10.91 -0.45
C GLU A 111 -31.27 -10.70 0.77
N SER A 112 -30.86 -9.81 1.68
CA SER A 112 -31.58 -9.56 2.93
C SER A 112 -32.63 -8.44 2.83
N GLY A 113 -32.84 -7.89 1.62
CA GLY A 113 -33.76 -6.78 1.35
C GLY A 113 -33.32 -5.46 1.99
N GLY A 114 -32.05 -5.34 2.34
CA GLY A 114 -31.41 -4.12 2.84
C GLY A 114 -30.85 -3.25 1.72
N LYS A 115 -30.36 -2.07 2.10
CA LYS A 115 -29.70 -1.12 1.21
C LYS A 115 -28.38 -0.67 1.82
N VAL A 116 -27.30 -0.80 1.07
CA VAL A 116 -26.01 -0.21 1.45
C VAL A 116 -26.13 1.31 1.44
N LEU A 117 -25.95 1.93 2.60
CA LEU A 117 -25.90 3.38 2.76
C LEU A 117 -24.50 3.92 2.49
N GLN A 118 -23.48 3.15 2.87
CA GLN A 118 -22.07 3.49 2.74
C GLN A 118 -21.27 2.21 2.61
N ALA A 119 -20.31 2.19 1.69
CA ALA A 119 -19.19 1.27 1.72
C ALA A 119 -17.92 2.09 1.46
N SER A 120 -16.93 1.98 2.34
CA SER A 120 -15.66 2.70 2.21
C SER A 120 -14.50 1.82 2.64
N VAL A 121 -13.40 1.93 1.91
CA VAL A 121 -12.15 1.22 2.18
C VAL A 121 -11.13 2.19 2.76
N SER A 122 -10.58 1.85 3.92
CA SER A 122 -9.45 2.54 4.53
C SER A 122 -8.19 1.73 4.29
N ILE A 123 -7.16 2.33 3.68
CA ILE A 123 -5.87 1.65 3.44
C ILE A 123 -4.85 2.12 4.47
N HIS A 124 -4.24 1.16 5.16
CA HIS A 124 -3.21 1.40 6.17
C HIS A 124 -1.83 1.23 5.56
N THR A 125 -0.92 2.13 5.91
CA THR A 125 0.47 2.08 5.47
C THR A 125 1.40 2.01 6.67
N ALA A 126 2.52 1.34 6.50
CA ALA A 126 3.57 1.23 7.50
C ALA A 126 4.94 1.42 6.84
N VAL A 127 5.97 1.59 7.67
CA VAL A 127 7.35 1.71 7.23
C VAL A 127 8.12 0.50 7.74
N CYS A 128 8.80 -0.21 6.84
CA CYS A 128 9.62 -1.34 7.21
C CYS A 128 10.82 -0.85 8.05
N PRO A 129 11.06 -1.40 9.26
CA PRO A 129 12.15 -0.96 10.12
C PRO A 129 13.54 -1.28 9.54
N GLU A 130 13.67 -2.37 8.78
CA GLU A 130 14.94 -2.76 8.16
C GLU A 130 15.33 -1.86 6.98
N CYS A 131 14.47 -1.80 5.96
CA CYS A 131 14.81 -1.12 4.71
C CYS A 131 14.30 0.33 4.62
N GLY A 132 13.40 0.75 5.52
CA GLY A 132 12.80 2.09 5.50
C GLY A 132 11.83 2.33 4.34
N ARG A 133 11.33 1.25 3.73
CA ARG A 133 10.33 1.32 2.66
C ARG A 133 8.94 1.51 3.24
N THR A 134 8.20 2.48 2.71
CA THR A 134 6.76 2.60 2.98
C THR A 134 6.00 1.58 2.15
N TYR A 135 5.08 0.85 2.79
CA TYR A 135 4.28 -0.18 2.16
C TYR A 135 2.85 -0.17 2.70
N VAL A 136 1.94 -0.86 2.01
CA VAL A 136 0.57 -1.08 2.51
C VAL A 136 0.57 -2.26 3.48
N SER A 137 0.33 -1.95 4.76
CA SER A 137 0.22 -2.95 5.82
C SER A 137 -1.16 -3.58 5.87
N GLY A 138 -2.16 -2.90 5.32
CA GLY A 138 -3.50 -3.43 5.36
C GLY A 138 -4.59 -2.57 4.80
N GLY A 139 -5.80 -3.10 4.89
CA GLY A 139 -7.03 -2.42 4.52
C GLY A 139 -8.15 -2.79 5.46
N THR A 140 -9.00 -1.83 5.78
CA THR A 140 -10.23 -2.08 6.53
C THR A 140 -11.40 -1.57 5.74
N THR A 141 -12.32 -2.46 5.43
CA THR A 141 -13.58 -2.12 4.79
C THR A 141 -14.64 -1.84 5.84
N HIS A 142 -15.26 -0.66 5.73
CA HIS A 142 -16.39 -0.24 6.54
C HIS A 142 -17.63 -0.14 5.67
N THR A 143 -18.65 -0.94 6.00
CA THR A 143 -19.94 -0.89 5.31
C THR A 143 -21.07 -0.64 6.30
N LYS A 144 -22.07 0.12 5.86
CA LYS A 144 -23.28 0.40 6.62
C LYS A 144 -24.49 0.01 5.77
N ILE A 145 -25.20 -1.01 6.21
CA ILE A 145 -26.44 -1.47 5.59
C ILE A 145 -27.63 -0.98 6.43
N ALA A 146 -28.67 -0.50 5.75
CA ALA A 146 -29.97 -0.23 6.34
C ALA A 146 -30.96 -1.33 5.95
N TYR A 147 -31.73 -1.81 6.92
CA TYR A 147 -32.79 -2.79 6.68
C TYR A 147 -34.17 -2.15 6.84
N PRO A 148 -35.21 -2.66 6.16
CA PRO A 148 -36.57 -2.22 6.40
C PRO A 148 -37.03 -2.65 7.80
N ASN A 149 -37.79 -1.77 8.48
CA ASN A 149 -38.37 -2.01 9.81
C ASN A 149 -37.35 -2.34 10.92
N GLU A 150 -36.29 -1.54 11.06
CA GLU A 150 -35.28 -1.70 12.12
C GLU A 150 -35.81 -1.52 13.56
N ASP A 151 -37.07 -1.11 13.75
CA ASP A 151 -37.71 -1.09 15.06
C ASP A 151 -38.01 -2.50 15.59
N ASN A 152 -38.13 -3.48 14.68
CA ASN A 152 -38.30 -4.88 15.04
C ASN A 152 -37.00 -5.42 15.68
N PRO A 153 -37.05 -6.01 16.90
CA PRO A 153 -35.87 -6.58 17.56
C PRO A 153 -35.11 -7.60 16.70
N TYR A 154 -35.79 -8.34 15.82
CA TYR A 154 -35.14 -9.27 14.89
C TYR A 154 -34.27 -8.55 13.84
N GLN A 155 -34.69 -7.38 13.37
CA GLN A 155 -33.94 -6.59 12.40
C GLN A 155 -32.73 -5.90 13.04
N LYS A 156 -32.84 -5.47 14.30
CA LYS A 156 -31.70 -4.94 15.07
C LYS A 156 -30.63 -6.00 15.29
N ASN A 157 -31.02 -7.17 15.79
CA ASN A 157 -30.08 -8.27 16.03
C ASN A 157 -29.39 -8.72 14.72
N ARG A 158 -30.12 -8.72 13.61
CA ARG A 158 -29.54 -9.03 12.29
C ARG A 158 -28.50 -7.99 11.86
N LYS A 159 -28.83 -6.70 11.99
CA LYS A 159 -27.89 -5.62 11.71
C LYS A 159 -26.62 -5.69 12.55
N GLU A 160 -26.75 -6.02 13.84
CA GLU A 160 -25.60 -6.18 14.74
C GLU A 160 -24.72 -7.37 14.33
N ALA A 161 -25.34 -8.50 13.96
CA ALA A 161 -24.60 -9.67 13.45
C ALA A 161 -23.86 -9.36 12.15
N ASP A 162 -24.53 -8.70 11.20
CA ASP A 162 -23.95 -8.35 9.91
C ASP A 162 -22.81 -7.34 10.04
N ASN A 163 -22.89 -6.39 10.97
CA ASN A 163 -21.84 -5.39 11.16
C ASN A 163 -20.50 -6.02 11.62
N GLY A 164 -20.55 -7.11 12.39
CA GLY A 164 -19.36 -7.87 12.76
C GLY A 164 -18.79 -8.70 11.61
N LEU A 165 -19.68 -9.25 10.76
CA LEU A 165 -19.29 -10.11 9.64
C LEU A 165 -18.77 -9.31 8.43
N LEU A 166 -19.33 -8.13 8.17
CA LEU A 166 -19.03 -7.28 7.01
C LEU A 166 -17.83 -6.34 7.21
N SER A 167 -17.31 -6.25 8.42
CA SER A 167 -16.10 -5.46 8.69
C SER A 167 -14.90 -6.27 8.21
N GLY A 168 -14.18 -5.75 7.21
CA GLY A 168 -12.91 -6.33 6.80
C GLY A 168 -11.95 -6.39 7.99
N MET A 169 -11.33 -7.54 8.24
CA MET A 169 -10.41 -7.75 9.36
C MET A 169 -9.08 -8.24 8.83
N ASN A 170 -8.20 -7.32 8.49
CA ASN A 170 -6.90 -7.69 7.98
C ASN A 170 -5.85 -7.79 9.09
N ILE A 171 -4.94 -8.75 8.96
CA ILE A 171 -3.80 -8.95 9.86
C ILE A 171 -2.54 -9.03 9.01
N ASP A 172 -1.57 -8.16 9.30
CA ASP A 172 -0.20 -8.28 8.78
C ASP A 172 0.61 -9.15 9.76
N ILE A 173 0.97 -10.34 9.32
CA ILE A 173 1.70 -11.34 10.12
C ILE A 173 3.17 -11.26 9.70
N GLY A 174 3.98 -10.56 10.48
CA GLY A 174 5.44 -10.52 10.30
C GLY A 174 6.06 -9.14 10.48
N VAL A 175 5.95 -8.57 11.69
CA VAL A 175 6.74 -7.43 12.17
C VAL A 175 7.53 -7.84 13.41
#